data_AF-A0A7C1BEN9-F1
#
_entry.id   AF-A0A7C1BEN9-F1
#
_cell.length_a   1.000
_cell.length_b   1.000
_cell.length_c   1.000
_cell.angle_alpha   90.00
_cell.angle_beta   90.00
_cell.angle_gamma   90.00
#
_symmetry.space_group_name_H-M   'P 1'
#
loop_
_entity.id
_entity.type
_entity.pdbx_description
1 polymer ?
#
loop_
_entity_poly.entity_id
_entity_poly.type
_entity_poly.pdbx_seq_one_letter_code
_entity_poly.pdbx_strand_id
1 'polypeptide(L)'
;TEKYPTKSAVELISEKCGVKPENLYLVLTTTRSIAGSTQVSGRIVETGLYRLDFLGFDPKLVVSGVGYAPIMPVHPDEGVTLGREEDALIYGGSTSFIVEYEDDQALKDLIAKAPATTSSFYGKPSYQVLKSVEFDWSKLDPAFFAPGMLRVENLKTGVVHQAGKINVGVLKESLGMA
;
A
#
# COMPACT_ATOMS: atom_id res chain seq x y z
N THR A 1 16.40 3.66 5.39
CA THR A 1 17.51 3.52 6.36
C THR A 1 18.28 4.82 6.44
N GLU A 2 18.65 5.25 7.65
CA GLU A 2 19.51 6.42 7.86
C GLU A 2 21.01 6.12 7.75
N LYS A 3 21.36 4.83 7.72
CA LYS A 3 22.73 4.35 7.64
C LYS A 3 22.98 3.69 6.29
N TYR A 4 24.16 3.93 5.74
CA TYR A 4 24.64 3.17 4.59
C TYR A 4 24.72 1.67 4.93
N PRO A 5 24.45 0.79 3.96
CA PRO A 5 24.55 -0.65 4.17
C PRO A 5 25.99 -1.03 4.52
N THR A 6 26.16 -1.96 5.45
CA THR A 6 27.47 -2.51 5.78
C THR A 6 28.01 -3.32 4.61
N LYS A 7 29.32 -3.52 4.55
CA LYS A 7 29.94 -4.41 3.55
C LYS A 7 29.31 -5.80 3.55
N SER A 8 29.06 -6.37 4.74
CA SER A 8 28.39 -7.67 4.89
C SER A 8 26.97 -7.70 4.32
N ALA A 9 26.21 -6.60 4.46
CA ALA A 9 24.89 -6.50 3.85
C ALA A 9 24.97 -6.44 2.32
N VAL A 10 25.93 -5.67 1.77
CA VAL A 10 26.17 -5.61 0.32
C VAL A 10 26.57 -6.97 -0.22
N GLU A 11 27.51 -7.66 0.43
CA GLU A 11 27.95 -9.02 0.05
C GLU A 11 26.78 -10.01 0.06
N LEU A 12 25.96 -10.00 1.12
CA LEU A 12 24.77 -10.86 1.23
C LEU A 12 23.77 -10.61 0.09
N ILE A 13 23.43 -9.35 -0.19
CA ILE A 13 22.48 -9.01 -1.26
C ILE A 13 23.06 -9.43 -2.62
N SER A 14 24.34 -9.16 -2.85
CA SER A 14 25.04 -9.52 -4.08
C SER A 14 25.00 -11.02 -4.34
N GLU A 15 25.29 -11.83 -3.31
CA GLU A 15 25.25 -13.30 -3.38
C GLU A 15 23.83 -13.80 -3.67
N LYS A 16 22.82 -13.30 -2.94
CA LYS A 16 21.42 -13.70 -3.14
C LYS A 16 20.89 -13.34 -4.52
N CYS A 17 21.37 -12.25 -5.10
CA CYS A 17 21.02 -11.81 -6.45
C CYS A 17 21.88 -12.47 -7.53
N GLY A 18 22.95 -13.19 -7.19
CA GLY A 18 23.87 -13.80 -8.16
C GLY A 18 24.63 -12.78 -9.01
N VAL A 19 24.83 -11.56 -8.52
CA VAL A 19 25.56 -10.49 -9.21
C VAL A 19 26.86 -10.16 -8.47
N LYS A 20 27.81 -9.50 -9.14
CA LYS A 20 28.99 -8.93 -8.48
C LYS A 20 28.64 -7.63 -7.76
N PRO A 21 29.31 -7.28 -6.65
CA PRO A 21 29.03 -6.04 -5.92
C PRO A 21 29.19 -4.77 -6.78
N GLU A 22 30.13 -4.76 -7.73
CA GLU A 22 30.35 -3.66 -8.67
C GLU A 22 29.17 -3.41 -9.63
N ASN A 23 28.29 -4.40 -9.80
CA ASN A 23 27.09 -4.32 -10.62
C ASN A 23 25.80 -4.19 -9.78
N LEU A 24 25.92 -4.09 -8.45
CA LEU A 24 24.80 -3.92 -7.53
C LEU A 24 24.58 -2.43 -7.25
N TYR A 25 23.35 -1.97 -7.46
CA TYR A 25 22.94 -0.60 -7.16
C TYR A 25 21.93 -0.61 -6.02
N LEU A 26 22.19 0.17 -4.97
CA LEU A 26 21.33 0.28 -3.80
C LEU A 26 20.82 1.72 -3.69
N VAL A 27 19.51 1.90 -3.88
CA VAL A 27 18.85 3.20 -3.70
C VAL A 27 18.43 3.32 -2.24
N LEU A 28 18.93 4.35 -1.55
CA LEU A 28 18.66 4.58 -0.14
C LEU A 28 17.70 5.75 0.04
N THR A 29 16.70 5.56 0.89
CA THR A 29 15.80 6.62 1.35
C THR A 29 15.50 6.43 2.84
N THR A 30 14.99 7.46 3.50
CA THR A 30 14.54 7.44 4.89
C THR A 30 13.05 7.75 4.96
N THR A 31 12.37 7.24 5.99
CA THR A 31 10.98 7.60 6.30
C THR A 31 10.84 9.11 6.50
N ARG A 32 11.86 9.78 7.06
CA ARG A 32 11.92 11.25 7.20
C ARG A 32 12.40 11.96 5.94
N SER A 33 11.89 11.59 4.77
CA SER A 33 12.26 12.27 3.52
C SER A 33 11.12 12.27 2.52
N ILE A 34 11.12 13.28 1.64
CA ILE A 34 10.12 13.34 0.57
C ILE A 34 10.23 12.14 -0.36
N ALA A 35 11.45 11.63 -0.61
CA ALA A 35 11.65 10.42 -1.40
C ALA A 35 11.03 9.20 -0.71
N GLY A 36 11.11 9.11 0.63
CA GLY A 36 10.46 8.09 1.46
C GLY A 36 8.95 8.09 1.29
N SER A 37 8.32 9.23 1.54
CA SER A 37 6.86 9.34 1.43
C SER A 37 6.38 9.20 -0.01
N THR A 38 7.17 9.69 -1.00
CA THR A 38 6.88 9.49 -2.42
C THR A 38 6.90 8.01 -2.80
N GLN A 39 7.92 7.26 -2.38
CA GLN A 39 7.99 5.85 -2.75
C GLN A 39 6.93 5.00 -2.04
N VAL A 40 6.52 5.35 -0.81
CA VAL A 40 5.40 4.64 -0.16
C VAL A 40 4.10 4.90 -0.92
N SER A 41 3.74 6.16 -1.19
CA SER A 41 2.53 6.48 -1.97
C SER A 41 2.57 5.88 -3.37
N GLY A 42 3.76 5.81 -3.99
CA GLY A 42 3.97 5.17 -5.29
C GLY A 42 3.66 3.67 -5.32
N ARG A 43 3.56 3.00 -4.17
CA ARG A 43 3.18 1.58 -4.06
C ARG A 43 1.70 1.33 -4.20
N ILE A 44 0.85 2.35 -4.31
CA ILE A 44 -0.61 2.17 -4.24
C ILE A 44 -1.17 1.06 -5.16
N VAL A 45 -0.62 0.91 -6.37
CA VAL A 45 -0.99 -0.18 -7.29
C VAL A 45 -0.53 -1.54 -6.77
N GLU A 46 0.71 -1.62 -6.25
CA GLU A 46 1.25 -2.84 -5.64
C GLU A 46 0.46 -3.24 -4.39
N THR A 47 0.11 -2.29 -3.51
CA THR A 47 -0.74 -2.53 -2.33
C THR A 47 -2.10 -3.11 -2.73
N GLY A 48 -2.73 -2.55 -3.77
CA GLY A 48 -3.97 -3.09 -4.32
C GLY A 48 -3.80 -4.51 -4.86
N LEU A 49 -2.75 -4.76 -5.64
CA LEU A 49 -2.51 -6.05 -6.27
C LEU A 49 -2.17 -7.13 -5.23
N TYR A 50 -1.32 -6.82 -4.25
CA TYR A 50 -0.99 -7.70 -3.13
C TYR A 50 -2.24 -8.07 -2.34
N ARG A 51 -3.12 -7.10 -2.09
CA ARG A 51 -4.38 -7.36 -1.38
C ARG A 51 -5.33 -8.27 -2.16
N LEU A 52 -5.39 -8.14 -3.48
CA LEU A 52 -6.18 -9.04 -4.33
C LEU A 52 -5.60 -10.45 -4.32
N ASP A 53 -4.28 -10.60 -4.45
CA ASP A 53 -3.57 -11.89 -4.35
C ASP A 53 -3.81 -12.58 -3.01
N PHE A 54 -3.71 -11.82 -1.91
CA PHE A 54 -4.04 -12.30 -0.56
C PHE A 54 -5.48 -12.84 -0.44
N LEU A 55 -6.43 -12.29 -1.21
CA LEU A 55 -7.82 -12.74 -1.24
C LEU A 55 -8.07 -13.89 -2.23
N GLY A 56 -7.03 -14.40 -2.89
CA GLY A 56 -7.07 -15.53 -3.81
C GLY A 56 -7.29 -15.15 -5.27
N PHE A 57 -7.16 -13.88 -5.64
CA PHE A 57 -7.16 -13.47 -7.06
C PHE A 57 -5.79 -13.80 -7.69
N ASP A 58 -5.77 -14.43 -8.87
CA ASP A 58 -4.50 -14.65 -9.59
C ASP A 58 -4.00 -13.34 -10.22
N PRO A 59 -2.88 -12.75 -9.76
CA PRO A 59 -2.38 -11.48 -10.27
C PRO A 59 -2.00 -11.53 -11.76
N LYS A 60 -1.80 -12.71 -12.35
CA LYS A 60 -1.54 -12.88 -13.79
C LYS A 60 -2.74 -12.53 -14.67
N LEU A 61 -3.93 -12.44 -14.09
CA LEU A 61 -5.16 -12.04 -14.79
C LEU A 61 -5.29 -10.51 -14.88
N VAL A 62 -4.38 -9.74 -14.27
CA VAL A 62 -4.34 -8.28 -14.43
C VAL A 62 -3.66 -7.93 -15.76
N VAL A 63 -4.39 -7.21 -16.61
CA VAL A 63 -3.87 -6.65 -17.87
C VAL A 63 -3.12 -5.36 -17.60
N SER A 64 -3.70 -4.49 -16.76
CA SER A 64 -3.08 -3.23 -16.36
C SER A 64 -3.63 -2.70 -15.04
N GLY A 65 -2.85 -1.84 -14.39
CA GLY A 65 -3.25 -1.16 -13.16
C GLY A 65 -2.81 0.30 -13.19
N VAL A 66 -3.67 1.18 -12.69
CA VAL A 66 -3.36 2.59 -12.41
C VAL A 66 -3.77 2.90 -10.98
N GLY A 67 -3.07 3.81 -10.33
CA GLY A 67 -3.41 4.21 -8.98
C GLY A 67 -2.91 5.60 -8.64
N TYR A 68 -3.53 6.16 -7.61
CA TYR A 68 -3.22 7.46 -7.07
C TYR A 68 -3.23 7.38 -5.54
N ALA A 69 -2.21 7.94 -4.91
CA ALA A 69 -2.18 8.21 -3.48
C ALA A 69 -1.48 9.56 -3.26
N PRO A 70 -1.92 10.36 -2.28
CA PRO A 70 -1.26 11.63 -1.96
C PRO A 70 0.14 11.37 -1.41
N ILE A 71 1.09 12.26 -1.70
CA ILE A 71 2.38 12.27 -1.01
C ILE A 71 2.18 13.07 0.29
N MET A 72 2.25 12.39 1.43
CA MET A 72 2.01 13.02 2.72
C MET A 72 3.26 13.77 3.21
N PRO A 73 3.11 14.90 3.92
CA PRO A 73 4.23 15.68 4.41
C PRO A 73 4.96 14.97 5.55
N VAL A 74 6.28 15.01 5.47
CA VAL A 74 7.20 14.49 6.49
C VAL A 74 6.99 15.19 7.83
N HIS A 75 7.16 14.45 8.92
CA HIS A 75 7.12 14.94 10.29
C HIS A 75 8.45 14.66 11.02
N PRO A 76 8.88 15.49 12.00
CA PRO A 76 10.10 15.21 12.78
C PRO A 76 10.07 13.89 13.56
N ASP A 77 8.89 13.50 14.05
CA ASP A 77 8.62 12.17 14.62
C ASP A 77 8.46 11.13 13.49
N GLU A 78 9.32 10.10 13.51
CA GLU A 78 9.33 9.01 12.53
C GLU A 78 8.04 8.19 12.55
N GLY A 79 7.49 7.92 13.72
CA GLY A 79 6.25 7.17 13.87
C GLY A 79 5.06 7.93 13.26
N VAL A 80 5.04 9.26 13.41
CA VAL A 80 4.01 10.11 12.77
C VAL A 80 4.17 10.10 11.26
N THR A 81 5.41 10.16 10.74
CA THR A 81 5.65 10.09 9.30
C THR A 81 5.22 8.75 8.73
N LEU A 82 5.60 7.65 9.39
CA LEU A 82 5.16 6.30 9.04
C LEU A 82 3.62 6.20 9.01
N GLY A 83 2.96 6.69 10.06
CA GLY A 83 1.49 6.70 10.09
C GLY A 83 0.87 7.51 8.95
N ARG A 84 1.45 8.65 8.59
CA ARG A 84 1.01 9.45 7.44
C ARG A 84 1.20 8.71 6.12
N GLU A 85 2.32 8.02 5.95
CA GLU A 85 2.61 7.21 4.76
C GLU A 85 1.58 6.09 4.58
N GLU A 86 1.19 5.41 5.66
CA GLU A 86 0.10 4.41 5.62
C GLU A 86 -1.26 5.06 5.36
N ASP A 87 -1.55 6.20 5.99
CA ASP A 87 -2.79 6.95 5.78
C ASP A 87 -2.95 7.39 4.32
N ALA A 88 -1.84 7.68 3.63
CA ALA A 88 -1.85 7.98 2.20
C ALA A 88 -2.47 6.84 1.39
N LEU A 89 -2.16 5.59 1.73
CA LEU A 89 -2.65 4.39 1.03
C LEU A 89 -4.07 4.03 1.48
N ILE A 90 -4.30 4.00 2.79
CA ILE A 90 -5.54 3.54 3.42
C ILE A 90 -6.70 4.52 3.23
N TYR A 91 -6.43 5.82 3.27
CA TYR A 91 -7.47 6.85 3.22
C TYR A 91 -7.39 7.73 1.97
N GLY A 92 -6.21 7.88 1.36
CA GLY A 92 -6.01 8.65 0.13
C GLY A 92 -5.84 7.81 -1.13
N GLY A 93 -5.64 6.50 -0.97
CA GLY A 93 -5.27 5.60 -2.04
C GLY A 93 -6.46 5.10 -2.85
N SER A 94 -6.37 5.23 -4.17
CA SER A 94 -7.30 4.66 -5.13
C SER A 94 -6.56 3.86 -6.18
N THR A 95 -7.08 2.68 -6.51
CA THR A 95 -6.59 1.86 -7.63
C THR A 95 -7.70 1.57 -8.63
N SER A 96 -7.30 1.37 -9.88
CA SER A 96 -8.14 0.83 -10.95
C SER A 96 -7.35 -0.24 -11.70
N PHE A 97 -7.92 -1.44 -11.79
CA PHE A 97 -7.34 -2.55 -12.56
C PHE A 97 -8.24 -2.93 -13.73
N ILE A 98 -7.63 -3.29 -14.85
CA ILE A 98 -8.28 -4.00 -15.95
C ILE A 98 -7.85 -5.46 -15.84
N VAL A 99 -8.81 -6.37 -15.81
CA VAL A 99 -8.58 -7.81 -15.60
C VAL A 99 -9.31 -8.66 -16.64
N GLU A 100 -8.86 -9.89 -16.81
CA GLU A 100 -9.56 -10.92 -17.57
C GLU A 100 -10.02 -12.03 -16.61
N TYR A 101 -11.29 -11.98 -16.19
CA TYR A 101 -11.83 -12.90 -15.18
C TYR A 101 -13.12 -13.58 -15.67
N GLU A 102 -13.30 -14.86 -15.39
CA GLU A 102 -14.42 -15.65 -15.95
C GLU A 102 -15.74 -15.43 -15.21
N ASP A 103 -15.70 -15.17 -13.90
CA ASP A 103 -16.89 -15.10 -13.05
C ASP A 103 -17.03 -13.71 -12.41
N ASP A 104 -17.92 -12.89 -12.95
CA ASP A 104 -18.18 -11.54 -12.43
C ASP A 104 -18.79 -11.52 -11.02
N GLN A 105 -19.54 -12.54 -10.63
CA GLN A 105 -20.13 -12.58 -9.30
C GLN A 105 -19.05 -12.89 -8.27
N ALA A 106 -18.18 -13.86 -8.55
CA ALA A 106 -17.01 -14.13 -7.71
C ALA A 106 -16.06 -12.92 -7.65
N LEU A 107 -15.84 -12.24 -8.79
CA LEU A 107 -15.04 -11.01 -8.84
C LEU A 107 -15.65 -9.93 -7.94
N LYS A 108 -16.96 -9.68 -8.06
CA LYS A 108 -17.68 -8.70 -7.22
C LYS A 108 -17.49 -8.99 -5.73
N ASP A 109 -17.65 -10.24 -5.32
CA ASP A 109 -17.55 -10.65 -3.92
C ASP A 109 -16.12 -10.54 -3.38
N LEU A 110 -15.12 -10.73 -4.24
CA LEU A 110 -13.71 -10.50 -3.92
C LEU A 110 -13.42 -9.01 -3.76
N ILE A 111 -13.85 -8.17 -4.72
CA ILE A 111 -13.64 -6.72 -4.68
C ILE A 111 -14.32 -6.09 -3.47
N ALA A 112 -15.50 -6.58 -3.05
CA ALA A 112 -16.17 -6.09 -1.84
C ALA A 112 -15.34 -6.26 -0.55
N LYS A 113 -14.39 -7.21 -0.51
CA LYS A 113 -13.52 -7.53 0.64
C LYS A 113 -12.14 -6.89 0.56
N ALA A 114 -11.78 -6.34 -0.60
CA ALA A 114 -10.44 -5.86 -0.87
C ALA A 114 -10.06 -4.57 -0.11
N PRO A 115 -10.91 -3.52 -0.05
CA PRO A 115 -10.48 -2.22 0.45
C PRO A 115 -10.20 -2.20 1.95
N ALA A 116 -9.39 -1.23 2.37
CA ALA A 116 -9.07 -1.02 3.78
C ALA A 116 -10.27 -0.67 4.66
N THR A 117 -11.38 -0.23 4.06
CA THR A 117 -12.65 -0.02 4.77
C THR A 117 -13.22 -1.28 5.43
N THR A 118 -12.69 -2.46 5.08
CA THR A 118 -13.08 -3.75 5.67
C THR A 118 -12.24 -4.13 6.88
N SER A 119 -11.17 -3.38 7.17
CA SER A 119 -10.35 -3.55 8.36
C SER A 119 -11.11 -3.16 9.62
N SER A 120 -10.86 -3.91 10.69
CA SER A 120 -11.36 -3.60 12.03
C SER A 120 -10.73 -2.32 12.64
N PHE A 121 -9.58 -1.91 12.11
CA PHE A 121 -8.84 -0.72 12.52
C PHE A 121 -9.20 0.54 11.72
N TYR A 122 -10.05 0.42 10.70
CA TYR A 122 -10.37 1.53 9.80
C TYR A 122 -11.10 2.67 10.53
N GLY A 123 -10.72 3.91 10.20
CA GLY A 123 -11.42 5.13 10.63
C GLY A 123 -10.63 6.00 11.60
N LYS A 124 -9.39 5.64 11.94
CA LYS A 124 -8.47 6.44 12.76
C LYS A 124 -7.12 6.59 12.06
N PRO A 125 -6.37 7.69 12.29
CA PRO A 125 -5.02 7.84 11.75
C PRO A 125 -4.13 6.65 12.11
N SER A 126 -3.35 6.18 11.15
CA SER A 126 -2.56 4.94 11.27
C SER A 126 -1.52 5.03 12.37
N TYR A 127 -0.99 6.21 12.68
CA TYR A 127 -0.12 6.40 13.84
C TYR A 127 -0.80 6.01 15.15
N GLN A 128 -2.09 6.35 15.32
CA GLN A 128 -2.85 5.97 16.52
C GLN A 128 -3.09 4.46 16.56
N VAL A 129 -3.41 3.85 15.42
CA VAL A 129 -3.58 2.39 15.28
C VAL A 129 -2.29 1.67 15.63
N LEU A 130 -1.18 2.02 14.98
CA LEU A 130 0.13 1.43 15.21
C LEU A 130 0.57 1.58 16.66
N LYS A 131 0.35 2.75 17.27
CA LYS A 131 0.64 2.97 18.69
C LYS A 131 -0.21 2.06 19.60
N SER A 132 -1.48 1.82 19.26
CA SER A 132 -2.37 0.95 20.05
C SER A 132 -1.96 -0.52 20.07
N VAL A 133 -1.20 -0.95 19.06
CA VAL A 133 -0.63 -2.31 18.97
C VAL A 133 0.88 -2.34 19.26
N GLU A 134 1.44 -1.25 19.81
CA GLU A 134 2.87 -1.11 20.14
C GLU A 134 3.79 -1.31 18.92
N PHE A 135 3.34 -0.90 17.73
CA PHE A 135 4.02 -1.09 16.45
C PHE A 135 4.28 -2.57 16.09
N ASP A 136 3.55 -3.49 16.72
CA ASP A 136 3.53 -4.90 16.34
C ASP A 136 2.53 -5.12 15.20
N TRP A 137 3.05 -5.03 13.97
CA TRP A 137 2.28 -5.20 12.75
C TRP A 137 1.58 -6.57 12.64
N SER A 138 2.06 -7.59 13.36
CA SER A 138 1.42 -8.92 13.36
C SER A 138 0.05 -8.94 14.04
N LYS A 139 -0.27 -7.90 14.84
CA LYS A 139 -1.57 -7.73 15.50
C LYS A 139 -2.61 -7.03 14.61
N LEU A 140 -2.22 -6.53 13.44
CA LEU A 140 -3.13 -5.88 12.51
C LEU A 140 -3.81 -6.90 11.60
N ASP A 141 -5.06 -6.65 11.26
CA ASP A 141 -5.74 -7.48 10.28
C ASP A 141 -5.21 -7.19 8.86
N PRO A 142 -5.21 -8.18 7.95
CA PRO A 142 -4.64 -8.02 6.62
C PRO A 142 -5.29 -6.92 5.76
N ALA A 143 -6.54 -6.52 6.06
CA ALA A 143 -7.18 -5.44 5.32
C ALA A 143 -6.62 -4.07 5.70
N PHE A 144 -5.87 -3.94 6.79
CA PHE A 144 -5.14 -2.71 7.10
C PHE A 144 -4.15 -2.35 5.98
N PHE A 145 -3.56 -3.36 5.31
CA PHE A 145 -2.64 -3.19 4.19
C PHE A 145 -3.37 -3.23 2.85
N ALA A 146 -4.29 -2.28 2.65
CA ALA A 146 -5.09 -2.19 1.43
C ALA A 146 -5.31 -0.73 1.00
N PRO A 147 -5.60 -0.49 -0.28
CA PRO A 147 -6.08 0.81 -0.74
C PRO A 147 -7.39 1.21 -0.07
N GLY A 148 -7.61 2.51 0.11
CA GLY A 148 -8.90 3.04 0.56
C GLY A 148 -10.04 2.71 -0.41
N MET A 149 -9.78 2.72 -1.71
CA MET A 149 -10.74 2.39 -2.76
C MET A 149 -10.11 1.57 -3.89
N LEU A 150 -10.84 0.58 -4.38
CA LEU A 150 -10.45 -0.22 -5.55
C LEU A 150 -11.59 -0.25 -6.57
N ARG A 151 -11.24 -0.10 -7.84
CA ARG A 151 -12.10 -0.35 -9.01
C ARG A 151 -11.48 -1.45 -9.85
N VAL A 152 -12.29 -2.38 -10.34
CA VAL A 152 -11.85 -3.44 -11.25
C VAL A 152 -12.82 -3.52 -12.41
N GLU A 153 -12.27 -3.52 -13.62
CA GLU A 153 -13.01 -3.65 -14.87
C GLU A 153 -12.64 -4.97 -15.53
N ASN A 154 -13.64 -5.80 -15.78
CA ASN A 154 -13.46 -7.09 -16.42
C ASN A 154 -13.55 -6.94 -17.94
N LEU A 155 -12.42 -7.09 -18.63
CA LEU A 155 -12.32 -6.93 -20.09
C LEU A 155 -13.18 -7.94 -20.86
N LYS A 156 -13.42 -9.13 -20.28
CA LYS A 156 -14.22 -10.19 -20.91
C LYS A 156 -15.70 -9.85 -20.99
N THR A 157 -16.23 -9.08 -20.05
CA THR A 157 -17.67 -8.84 -19.88
C THR A 157 -18.07 -7.37 -19.92
N GLY A 158 -17.09 -6.46 -19.75
CA GLY A 158 -17.31 -5.02 -19.64
C GLY A 158 -17.87 -4.57 -18.29
N VAL A 159 -18.01 -5.49 -17.31
CA VAL A 159 -18.55 -5.16 -16.00
C VAL A 159 -17.49 -4.47 -15.14
N VAL A 160 -17.94 -3.47 -14.39
CA VAL A 160 -17.09 -2.70 -13.48
C VAL A 160 -17.57 -2.91 -12.05
N HIS A 161 -16.66 -3.34 -11.19
CA HIS A 161 -16.88 -3.48 -9.74
C HIS A 161 -16.05 -2.43 -9.00
N GLN A 162 -16.62 -1.84 -7.96
CA GLN A 162 -15.93 -0.86 -7.13
C GLN A 162 -16.29 -1.06 -5.66
N ALA A 163 -15.31 -0.92 -4.78
CA ALA A 163 -15.51 -0.97 -3.34
C ALA A 163 -14.57 -0.01 -2.61
N GLY A 164 -14.94 0.35 -1.38
CA GLY A 164 -14.18 1.26 -0.53
C GLY A 164 -14.48 2.73 -0.80
N LYS A 165 -13.66 3.62 -0.24
CA LYS A 165 -13.80 5.08 -0.40
C LYS A 165 -12.51 5.80 -0.04
N ILE A 166 -12.33 6.99 -0.63
CA ILE A 166 -11.38 7.98 -0.14
C ILE A 166 -11.95 8.66 1.10
N ASN A 167 -11.13 8.87 2.12
CA ASN A 167 -11.52 9.45 3.40
C ASN A 167 -10.67 10.67 3.74
N VAL A 168 -11.03 11.81 3.14
CA VAL A 168 -10.36 13.09 3.37
C VAL A 168 -10.45 13.54 4.83
N GLY A 169 -11.49 13.13 5.56
CA GLY A 169 -11.64 13.47 6.99
C GLY A 169 -10.49 12.93 7.83
N VAL A 170 -10.15 11.64 7.67
CA VAL A 170 -9.04 11.03 8.41
C VAL A 170 -7.68 11.55 7.93
N LEU A 171 -7.54 11.85 6.62
CA LEU A 171 -6.33 12.50 6.11
C LEU A 171 -6.11 13.86 6.77
N LYS A 172 -7.16 14.68 6.91
CA LYS A 172 -7.07 15.95 7.63
C LYS A 172 -6.69 15.75 9.10
N GLU A 173 -7.30 14.77 9.78
CA GLU A 173 -6.95 14.44 11.16
C GLU A 173 -5.47 14.03 11.30
N SER A 174 -4.97 13.18 10.40
CA SER A 174 -3.56 12.76 10.32
C SER A 174 -2.59 13.92 10.11
N LEU A 175 -3.06 14.98 9.43
CA LEU A 175 -2.32 16.22 9.20
C LEU A 175 -2.50 17.25 10.33
N GLY A 176 -3.39 17.01 11.30
CA GLY A 176 -3.75 17.99 12.32
C GLY A 176 -4.54 19.18 11.77
N MET A 177 -5.25 19.00 10.65
CA MET A 177 -6.08 20.01 10.01
C MET A 177 -7.53 19.90 10.49
N ALA A 178 -8.15 21.05 10.79
CA ALA A 178 -9.58 21.16 11.09
C ALA A 178 -10.47 21.07 9.83
#